data_AF-X0WLH2-F1
#
_entry.id   AF-X0WLH2-F1
#
_cell.length_a   1.000
_cell.length_b   1.000
_cell.length_c   1.000
_cell.angle_alpha   90.00
_cell.angle_beta   90.00
_cell.angle_gamma   90.00
#
_symmetry.space_group_name_H-M   'P 1'
#
loop_
_entity.id
_entity.type
_entity.pdbx_description
1 polymer ?
#
loop_
_entity_poly.entity_id
_entity_poly.type
_entity_poly.pdbx_seq_one_letter_code
_entity_poly.pdbx_strand_id
1 'polypeptide(L)' 'NNNTVEELPSKEIMKKWWDYMKDIMETNPDNSPVTTSLEEVFHMD' A
#
# COMPACT_ATOMS: atom_id res chain seq x y z
N ASN A 1 9.66 12.24 -12.06
CA ASN A 1 9.43 11.12 -11.12
C ASN A 1 9.19 11.64 -9.70
N ASN A 2 8.10 12.37 -9.47
CA ASN A 2 7.67 12.75 -8.12
C ASN A 2 6.39 11.99 -7.80
N ASN A 3 6.52 10.72 -7.44
CA ASN A 3 5.38 9.93 -6.96
C ASN A 3 5.34 10.04 -5.44
N THR A 4 4.27 10.61 -4.88
CA THR A 4 4.09 10.85 -3.44
C THR A 4 3.45 9.66 -2.71
N VAL A 5 3.59 8.45 -3.27
CA VAL A 5 2.99 7.22 -2.73
C VAL A 5 3.53 6.91 -1.33
N GLU A 6 4.79 7.25 -1.07
CA GLU A 6 5.46 7.11 0.23
C GLU A 6 4.78 7.92 1.34
N GLU A 7 4.02 8.97 0.99
CA GLU A 7 3.29 9.79 1.96
C GLU A 7 1.93 9.21 2.32
N LEU A 8 1.38 8.28 1.52
CA LEU A 8 0.03 7.73 1.75
C LEU A 8 -0.15 7.09 3.13
N PRO A 9 0.80 6.30 3.67
CA PRO A 9 0.70 5.74 5.03
C PRO A 9 0.50 6.79 6.13
N SER A 10 0.99 8.01 5.92
CA SER A 10 0.86 9.10 6.90
C SER A 10 -0.54 9.73 6.91
N LYS A 11 -1.33 9.53 5.85
CA LYS A 11 -2.66 10.13 5.73
C LYS A 11 -3.67 9.32 6.52
N GLU A 12 -4.41 9.99 7.41
CA GLU A 12 -5.43 9.36 8.25
C GLU A 12 -6.51 8.60 7.46
N ILE A 13 -6.83 9.07 6.25
CA ILE A 13 -7.78 8.38 5.37
C ILE A 13 -7.26 7.02 4.88
N MET A 14 -5.96 6.87 4.68
CA MET A 14 -5.36 5.60 4.25
C MET A 14 -5.45 4.56 5.36
N LYS A 15 -5.17 4.96 6.60
CA LYS A 15 -5.30 4.09 7.77
C LYS A 15 -6.74 3.61 7.96
N LYS A 16 -7.74 4.48 7.78
CA LYS A 16 -9.17 4.11 7.82
C LYS A 16 -9.52 3.07 6.76
N TRP A 17 -8.95 3.19 5.57
CA TRP A 17 -9.17 2.21 4.49
C TRP A 17 -8.54 0.85 4.83
N TRP A 18 -7.32 0.86 5.37
CA TRP A 18 -6.66 -0.35 5.87
C TRP A 18 -7.47 -1.03 6.98
N ASP A 19 -7.95 -0.26 7.96
CA ASP A 19 -8.81 -0.76 9.03
C ASP A 19 -10.09 -1.43 8.53
N TYR A 20 -10.66 -0.89 7.45
CA TYR A 20 -11.85 -1.46 6.81
C TYR A 20 -11.55 -2.76 6.07
N MET A 21 -10.38 -2.89 5.44
CA MET A 21 -10.04 -4.03 4.58
C MET A 21 -9.31 -5.19 5.29
N LYS A 22 -8.89 -5.00 6.55
CA LYS A 22 -8.04 -5.98 7.27
C LYS A 22 -8.69 -7.33 7.56
N ASP A 23 -10.01 -7.40 7.51
CA ASP A 23 -10.78 -8.62 7.71
C ASP A 23 -10.69 -9.59 6.51
N ILE A 24 -10.41 -9.06 5.31
CA ILE A 24 -10.35 -9.83 4.06
C ILE A 24 -8.96 -9.88 3.42
N MET A 25 -7.93 -9.31 4.05
CA MET A 25 -6.55 -9.28 3.52
C MET A 25 -5.53 -9.72 4.56
N GLU A 26 -4.38 -10.23 4.10
CA GLU A 26 -3.20 -10.40 4.97
C GLU A 26 -2.61 -9.01 5.29
N THR A 27 -2.48 -8.72 6.59
CA THR A 27 -2.09 -7.38 7.08
C THR A 27 -0.95 -7.45 8.09
N ASN A 28 -0.16 -6.38 8.11
CA ASN A 28 0.83 -6.09 9.16
C ASN A 28 0.12 -5.67 10.46
N PRO A 29 0.83 -5.59 11.60
CA PRO A 29 0.25 -5.13 12.87
C PRO A 29 -0.34 -3.72 12.87
N ASP A 30 0.02 -2.88 11.89
CA ASP A 30 -0.55 -1.54 11.67
C ASP A 30 -1.77 -1.53 10.71
N ASN A 31 -2.31 -2.71 10.40
CA ASN A 31 -3.39 -2.99 9.45
C ASN A 31 -3.04 -2.70 7.98
N SER A 32 -1.83 -2.23 7.67
CA SER A 32 -1.40 -2.09 6.28
C SER A 32 -1.34 -3.46 5.59
N PRO A 33 -1.66 -3.56 4.28
CA PRO A 33 -1.54 -4.82 3.57
C PRO A 33 -0.08 -5.28 3.51
N VAL A 34 0.13 -6.60 3.62
CA VAL A 34 1.45 -7.18 3.31
C VAL A 34 1.72 -6.98 1.81
N THR A 35 2.88 -6.42 1.47
CA THR A 35 3.27 -6.14 0.08
C THR A 35 4.68 -6.63 -0.21
N THR A 36 4.94 -6.95 -1.47
CA THR A 36 6.28 -7.32 -1.95
C THR A 36 6.51 -6.61 -3.27
N SER A 37 7.61 -5.84 -3.36
CA SER A 37 7.98 -5.16 -4.59
C SER A 37 8.35 -6.16 -5.67
N LEU A 38 7.84 -5.95 -6.88
CA LEU A 38 8.18 -6.75 -8.05
C LEU A 38 9.15 -5.97 -8.94
N GLU A 39 10.08 -6.69 -9.54
CA GLU A 39 10.99 -6.13 -10.55
C GLU A 39 10.25 -5.98 -11.88
N GLU A 40 10.27 -4.76 -12.43
CA GLU A 40 9.70 -4.50 -13.76
C GLU A 40 10.64 -5.06 -14.82
N VAL A 41 10.25 -6.15 -15.46
CA VAL A 41 11.08 -6.86 -16.45
C VAL A 41 10.89 -6.40 -17.89
N PHE A 42 9.84 -5.62 -18.16
CA PHE A 42 9.49 -5.17 -19.51
C PHE A 42 8.54 -3.97 -19.50
N HIS A 43 8.79 -3.02 -20.39
CA HIS A 43 7.95 -1.86 -20.68
C HIS A 43 7.99 -1.55 -22.18
N MET A 44 6.89 -1.07 -22.78
CA MET A 44 6.86 -0.56 -24.15
C MET A 44 5.98 0.69 -24.20
N ASP A 45 6.53 1.79 -24.71
CA ASP A 45 5.91 3.12 -24.75
C ASP A 45 4.75 3.26 -25.77
#